data_AF-A0AAV5M4J1-F1
#
_entry.id   AF-A0AAV5M4J1-F1
#
_cell.length_a   1.000
_cell.length_b   1.000
_cell.length_c   1.000
_cell.angle_alpha   90.00
_cell.angle_beta   90.00
_cell.angle_gamma   90.00
#
_symmetry.space_group_name_H-M   'P 1'
#
loop_
_entity.id
_entity.type
_entity.pdbx_description
1 polymer ?
#
loop_
_entity_poly.entity_id
_entity_poly.type
_entity_poly.pdbx_seq_one_letter_code
_entity_poly.pdbx_strand_id
1 'polypeptide(L)'
;MYANLVLCHLCQEMSTYRDATQLVESGAVKALFQAMKYGPIEIVNEILKANPDLIWCNKMLSRDIIISAIIRRQEDILKLDAGKEALISLRDEDGNNALHLAAKLPDWPFEDGVHAAWAMDREQKWFEEIKNYLPYWCHGAKNHYGETPEEIFRREHRGLITEMEKWGKRTAKSYSLASVLIVTVMYAALFTVPGGNDQNTGMPILLHSKLFFWFLICDAVSFITASTSFLAFLSVLTVTYTRRRPRNAMPYQMLFAISTLIISIVTMIPAFILALTIMLEEKKLKVLPAIIVYLLVVFFVMLSSWLLPTLSTLCDMMVPHFQPFLK
;
A
#
# COMPACT_ATOMS: atom_id res chain seq x y z
N MET A 1 34.82 -4.53 -7.09
CA MET A 1 35.86 -4.55 -6.02
C MET A 1 36.75 -3.30 -6.04
N TYR A 2 37.35 -2.93 -7.18
CA TYR A 2 38.19 -1.72 -7.28
C TYR A 2 37.46 -0.39 -7.05
N ALA A 3 36.20 -0.24 -7.50
CA ALA A 3 35.44 1.00 -7.32
C ALA A 3 35.17 1.35 -5.84
N ASN A 4 34.85 0.36 -4.99
CA ASN A 4 34.65 0.58 -3.55
C ASN A 4 35.97 0.91 -2.85
N LEU A 5 37.09 0.33 -3.27
CA LEU A 5 38.40 0.62 -2.67
C LEU A 5 38.83 2.07 -2.97
N VAL A 6 38.61 2.53 -4.20
CA VAL A 6 38.86 3.91 -4.62
C VAL A 6 37.93 4.88 -3.88
N LEU A 7 36.64 4.52 -3.73
CA LEU A 7 35.68 5.31 -2.97
C LEU A 7 36.09 5.44 -1.49
N CYS A 8 36.49 4.34 -0.84
CA CYS A 8 36.95 4.37 0.55
C CYS A 8 38.19 5.25 0.73
N HIS A 9 39.13 5.21 -0.21
CA HIS A 9 40.34 6.02 -0.16
C HIS A 9 40.03 7.52 -0.37
N LEU A 10 39.11 7.83 -1.30
CA LEU A 10 38.58 9.18 -1.52
C LEU A 10 37.83 9.70 -0.29
N CYS A 11 36.97 8.89 0.32
CA CYS A 11 36.25 9.25 1.54
C CYS A 11 37.18 9.48 2.73
N GLN A 12 38.24 8.66 2.85
CA GLN A 12 39.28 8.87 3.87
C GLN A 12 40.01 10.20 3.67
N GLU A 13 40.46 10.50 2.45
CA GLU A 13 41.12 11.79 2.16
C GLU A 13 40.14 12.97 2.39
N MET A 14 38.89 12.83 1.95
CA MET A 14 37.88 13.88 2.14
C MET A 14 37.52 14.14 3.60
N SER A 15 37.60 13.13 4.48
CA SER A 15 37.38 13.31 5.91
C SER A 15 38.47 14.13 6.62
N THR A 16 39.64 14.30 5.99
CA THR A 16 40.77 15.07 6.56
C THR A 16 40.65 16.57 6.30
N TYR A 17 39.89 16.98 5.29
CA TYR A 17 39.68 18.39 4.95
C TYR A 17 38.62 19.02 5.85
N ARG A 18 39.00 20.07 6.58
CA ARG A 18 38.10 20.85 7.45
C ARG A 18 37.78 22.25 6.90
N ASP A 19 38.57 22.74 5.95
CA ASP A 19 38.38 24.06 5.35
C ASP A 19 37.66 23.98 4.00
N ALA A 20 36.67 24.85 3.80
CA ALA A 20 35.87 24.93 2.57
C ALA A 20 36.72 25.19 1.31
N THR A 21 37.84 25.91 1.44
CA THR A 21 38.80 26.16 0.35
C THR A 21 39.55 24.90 -0.08
N GLN A 22 39.95 24.04 0.87
CA GLN A 22 40.62 22.76 0.58
C GLN A 22 39.67 21.76 -0.07
N LEU A 23 38.39 21.79 0.30
CA LEU A 23 37.33 20.96 -0.30
C LEU A 23 37.04 21.34 -1.76
N VAL A 24 37.15 22.62 -2.12
CA VAL A 24 36.99 23.09 -3.50
C VAL A 24 38.23 22.76 -4.34
N GLU A 25 39.44 22.94 -3.80
CA GLU A 25 40.70 22.67 -4.50
C GLU A 25 40.99 21.18 -4.69
N SER A 26 40.56 20.33 -3.76
CA SER A 26 40.73 18.86 -3.83
C SER A 26 39.93 18.18 -4.94
N GLY A 27 39.03 18.90 -5.63
CA GLY A 27 38.15 18.32 -6.65
C GLY A 27 37.01 17.46 -6.09
N ALA A 28 36.90 17.33 -4.76
CA ALA A 28 35.83 16.63 -4.05
C ALA A 28 34.43 17.15 -4.45
N VAL A 29 34.29 18.48 -4.54
CA VAL A 29 33.06 19.14 -5.01
C VAL A 29 32.70 18.73 -6.45
N LYS A 30 33.69 18.60 -7.33
CA LYS A 30 33.49 18.20 -8.73
C LYS A 30 33.14 16.72 -8.85
N ALA A 31 33.77 15.88 -8.03
CA ALA A 31 33.47 14.45 -7.94
C ALA A 31 32.04 14.22 -7.41
N LEU A 32 31.63 14.95 -6.37
CA LEU A 32 30.27 14.93 -5.86
C LEU A 32 29.25 15.37 -6.93
N PHE A 33 29.53 16.44 -7.66
CA PHE A 33 28.65 16.92 -8.74
C PHE A 33 28.47 15.88 -9.86
N GLN A 34 29.56 15.23 -10.27
CA GLN A 34 29.51 14.14 -11.26
C GLN A 34 28.76 12.91 -10.73
N ALA A 35 28.97 12.55 -9.46
CA ALA A 35 28.25 11.45 -8.81
C ALA A 35 26.75 11.73 -8.70
N MET A 36 26.34 12.96 -8.39
CA MET A 36 24.91 13.34 -8.38
C MET A 36 24.27 13.28 -9.77
N LYS A 37 25.01 13.72 -10.79
CA LYS A 37 24.50 13.84 -12.17
C LYS A 37 24.44 12.50 -12.90
N TYR A 38 25.44 11.63 -12.71
CA TYR A 38 25.59 10.40 -13.49
C TYR A 38 25.88 9.14 -12.64
N GLY A 39 26.14 9.31 -11.34
CA GLY A 39 26.56 8.22 -10.46
C GLY A 39 25.39 7.51 -9.76
N PRO A 40 25.63 6.26 -9.30
CA PRO A 40 24.76 5.56 -8.39
C PRO A 40 24.73 6.26 -7.03
N ILE A 41 23.60 6.18 -6.36
CA ILE A 41 23.29 7.09 -5.25
C ILE A 41 24.00 6.73 -3.95
N GLU A 42 24.37 5.47 -3.84
CA GLU A 42 25.19 4.90 -2.79
C GLU A 42 26.54 5.63 -2.71
N ILE A 43 27.10 6.03 -3.85
CA ILE A 43 28.36 6.78 -3.90
C ILE A 43 28.17 8.18 -3.31
N VAL A 44 27.06 8.85 -3.64
CA VAL A 44 26.75 10.20 -3.10
C VAL A 44 26.57 10.14 -1.58
N ASN A 45 25.87 9.12 -1.07
CA ASN A 45 25.66 8.92 0.36
C ASN A 45 26.98 8.67 1.11
N GLU A 46 27.86 7.82 0.59
CA GLU A 46 29.15 7.54 1.24
C GLU A 46 30.08 8.76 1.23
N ILE A 47 30.04 9.59 0.18
CA ILE A 47 30.79 10.85 0.11
C ILE A 47 30.27 11.86 1.15
N LEU A 48 28.95 12.03 1.26
CA LEU A 48 28.34 12.96 2.20
C LEU A 48 28.46 12.50 3.66
N LYS A 49 28.45 11.20 3.92
CA LYS A 49 28.76 10.66 5.27
C LYS A 49 30.20 10.91 5.68
N ALA A 50 31.13 10.82 4.72
CA ALA A 50 32.55 11.04 4.99
C ALA A 50 32.86 12.51 5.29
N ASN A 51 32.18 13.44 4.63
CA ASN A 51 32.29 14.87 4.95
C ASN A 51 30.96 15.62 4.71
N PRO A 52 30.17 15.86 5.77
CA PRO A 52 28.91 16.62 5.68
C PRO A 52 29.09 18.09 5.30
N ASP A 53 30.29 18.66 5.52
CA ASP A 53 30.56 20.08 5.28
C ASP A 53 30.66 20.43 3.79
N LEU A 54 30.75 19.41 2.93
CA LEU A 54 30.64 19.55 1.47
C LEU A 54 29.33 20.21 1.04
N ILE A 55 28.27 20.07 1.82
CA ILE A 55 26.97 20.71 1.55
C ILE A 55 27.09 22.25 1.65
N TRP A 56 28.01 22.77 2.46
CA TRP A 56 28.14 24.21 2.74
C TRP A 56 29.16 24.93 1.86
N CYS A 57 29.96 24.20 1.07
CA CYS A 57 31.05 24.79 0.30
C CYS A 57 30.59 25.82 -0.74
N ASN A 58 29.38 25.67 -1.28
CA ASN A 58 28.81 26.60 -2.25
C ASN A 58 27.28 26.56 -2.21
N LYS A 59 26.63 27.73 -2.19
CA LYS A 59 25.16 27.87 -2.21
C LYS A 59 24.49 27.26 -3.46
N MET A 60 25.18 27.29 -4.61
CA MET A 60 24.69 26.64 -5.83
C MET A 60 24.80 25.12 -5.73
N LEU A 61 25.90 24.62 -5.17
CA LEU A 61 26.11 23.20 -4.93
C LEU A 61 25.12 22.64 -3.91
N SER A 62 24.88 23.37 -2.80
CA SER A 62 23.92 22.97 -1.76
C SER A 62 22.51 22.85 -2.32
N ARG A 63 22.11 23.80 -3.18
CA ARG A 63 20.84 23.77 -3.91
C ARG A 63 20.76 22.53 -4.82
N ASP A 64 21.78 22.25 -5.63
CA ASP A 64 21.77 21.11 -6.56
C ASP A 64 21.76 19.76 -5.84
N ILE A 65 22.45 19.65 -4.69
CA ILE A 65 22.41 18.47 -3.81
C ILE A 65 21.00 18.23 -3.31
N ILE A 66 20.31 19.27 -2.82
CA ILE A 66 18.96 19.13 -2.27
C ILE A 66 17.93 18.82 -3.35
N ILE A 67 18.02 19.48 -4.52
CA ILE A 67 17.16 19.14 -5.67
C ILE A 67 17.35 17.67 -6.06
N SER A 68 18.60 17.22 -6.16
CA SER A 68 18.92 15.83 -6.51
C SER A 68 18.42 14.84 -5.46
N ALA A 69 18.57 15.17 -4.17
CA ALA A 69 18.05 14.36 -3.06
C ALA A 69 16.53 14.25 -3.12
N ILE A 70 15.84 15.34 -3.47
CA ILE A 70 14.38 15.34 -3.59
C ILE A 70 13.92 14.46 -4.75
N ILE A 71 14.47 14.69 -5.94
CA ILE A 71 14.09 13.96 -7.16
C ILE A 71 14.34 12.46 -6.99
N ARG A 72 15.44 12.09 -6.30
CA ARG A 72 15.84 10.71 -6.08
C ARG A 72 15.32 10.10 -4.78
N ARG A 73 14.41 10.77 -4.06
CA ARG A 73 13.74 10.26 -2.85
C ARG A 73 14.70 9.82 -1.73
N GLN A 74 15.78 10.57 -1.49
CA GLN A 74 16.73 10.28 -0.41
C GLN A 74 16.40 11.02 0.87
N GLU A 75 15.78 10.32 1.80
CA GLU A 75 15.48 10.83 3.13
C GLU A 75 16.76 11.13 3.94
N ASP A 76 17.79 10.30 3.81
CA ASP A 76 18.99 10.38 4.67
C ASP A 76 19.75 11.69 4.49
N ILE A 77 19.82 12.21 3.26
CA ILE A 77 20.46 13.50 2.96
C ILE A 77 19.63 14.66 3.52
N LEU A 78 18.30 14.55 3.52
CA LEU A 78 17.39 15.59 4.00
C LEU A 78 17.30 15.64 5.53
N LYS A 79 17.63 14.55 6.22
CA LYS A 79 17.67 14.46 7.69
C LYS A 79 18.88 15.17 8.30
N LEU A 80 19.91 15.49 7.52
CA LEU A 80 21.04 16.29 7.98
C LEU A 80 20.56 17.70 8.35
N ASP A 81 20.87 18.21 9.54
CA ASP A 81 20.37 19.52 10.02
C ASP A 81 20.73 20.68 9.08
N ALA A 82 21.81 20.54 8.32
CA ALA A 82 22.23 21.43 7.25
C ALA A 82 21.25 21.56 6.08
N GLY A 83 20.46 20.52 5.81
CA GLY A 83 19.53 20.47 4.68
C GLY A 83 18.28 21.34 4.88
N LYS A 84 17.84 21.59 6.12
CA LYS A 84 16.55 22.23 6.40
C LYS A 84 16.47 23.69 5.94
N GLU A 85 17.46 24.52 6.25
CA GLU A 85 17.46 25.93 5.84
C GLU A 85 17.56 26.10 4.31
N ALA A 86 18.39 25.27 3.70
CA ALA A 86 18.57 25.24 2.26
C ALA A 86 17.33 24.66 1.54
N LEU A 87 16.60 23.72 2.15
CA LEU A 87 15.31 23.20 1.67
C LEU A 87 14.21 24.29 1.65
N ILE A 88 14.15 25.13 2.69
CA ILE A 88 13.15 26.21 2.81
C ILE A 88 13.42 27.34 1.80
N SER A 89 14.69 27.70 1.65
CA SER A 89 15.13 28.78 0.73
C SER A 89 15.21 28.33 -0.73
N LEU A 90 15.04 27.04 -1.02
CA LEU A 90 15.14 26.48 -2.35
C LEU A 90 14.10 27.06 -3.31
N ARG A 91 14.58 27.60 -4.44
CA ARG A 91 13.76 27.99 -5.59
C ARG A 91 14.49 27.56 -6.85
N ASP A 92 13.83 26.79 -7.71
CA ASP A 92 14.38 26.47 -9.03
C ASP A 92 14.19 27.63 -10.04
N GLU A 93 14.62 27.44 -11.29
CA GLU A 93 14.49 28.45 -12.35
C GLU A 93 13.02 28.75 -12.72
N ASP A 94 12.14 27.78 -12.51
CA ASP A 94 10.69 27.88 -12.73
C ASP A 94 9.94 28.45 -11.51
N GLY A 95 10.66 28.84 -10.45
CA GLY A 95 10.07 29.32 -9.20
C GLY A 95 9.46 28.21 -8.33
N ASN A 96 9.71 26.93 -8.66
CA ASN A 96 9.30 25.79 -7.86
C ASN A 96 10.09 25.78 -6.54
N ASN A 97 9.37 25.61 -5.43
CA ASN A 97 9.98 25.30 -4.14
C ASN A 97 10.24 23.78 -4.01
N ALA A 98 10.88 23.36 -2.92
CA ALA A 98 11.16 21.95 -2.65
C ALA A 98 9.91 21.04 -2.73
N LEU A 99 8.73 21.52 -2.35
CA LEU A 99 7.49 20.73 -2.40
C LEU A 99 6.98 20.53 -3.83
N HIS A 100 7.12 21.53 -4.71
CA HIS A 100 6.81 21.39 -6.14
C HIS A 100 7.75 20.38 -6.81
N LEU A 101 9.02 20.30 -6.38
CA LEU A 101 9.97 19.30 -6.88
C LEU A 101 9.64 17.90 -6.38
N ALA A 102 9.25 17.77 -5.11
CA ALA A 102 8.76 16.50 -4.55
C ALA A 102 7.47 16.04 -5.23
N ALA A 103 6.69 16.98 -5.78
CA ALA A 103 5.46 16.69 -6.52
C ALA A 103 5.68 16.06 -7.90
N LYS A 104 6.87 16.22 -8.48
CA LYS A 104 7.21 15.69 -9.81
C LYS A 104 7.52 14.20 -9.69
N LEU A 105 6.86 13.42 -10.53
CA LEU A 105 7.05 11.98 -10.61
C LEU A 105 8.37 11.69 -11.34
N PRO A 106 9.25 10.81 -10.83
CA PRO A 106 10.47 10.44 -11.53
C PRO A 106 10.14 9.62 -12.80
N ASP A 107 11.02 9.68 -13.79
CA ASP A 107 10.92 8.89 -15.03
C ASP A 107 11.13 7.39 -14.74
N TRP A 108 10.10 6.71 -14.20
CA TRP A 108 10.11 5.28 -13.94
C TRP A 108 9.13 4.58 -14.91
N PRO A 109 9.49 3.43 -15.50
CA PRO A 109 8.56 2.66 -16.31
C PRO A 109 7.47 2.05 -15.42
N PHE A 110 6.22 2.47 -15.60
CA PHE A 110 5.11 1.92 -14.85
C PHE A 110 4.74 0.52 -15.34
N GLU A 111 5.01 -0.48 -14.50
CA GLU A 111 4.42 -1.81 -14.58
C GLU A 111 3.10 -1.83 -13.78
N ASP A 112 2.20 -2.75 -14.14
CA ASP A 112 0.79 -3.01 -13.76
C ASP A 112 0.07 -2.28 -12.58
N GLY A 113 -1.23 -2.57 -12.41
CA GLY A 113 -2.11 -1.86 -11.46
C GLY A 113 -1.75 -1.97 -9.96
N VAL A 114 -1.11 -3.05 -9.51
CA VAL A 114 -0.71 -3.20 -8.10
C VAL A 114 0.53 -2.37 -7.83
N HIS A 115 1.50 -2.41 -8.75
CA HIS A 115 2.70 -1.58 -8.68
C HIS A 115 2.36 -0.09 -8.78
N ALA A 116 1.34 0.29 -9.57
CA ALA A 116 0.83 1.65 -9.61
C ALA A 116 0.29 2.13 -8.24
N ALA A 117 -0.40 1.27 -7.50
CA ALA A 117 -0.88 1.58 -6.15
C ALA A 117 0.28 1.77 -5.16
N TRP A 118 1.31 0.94 -5.25
CA TRP A 118 2.51 1.02 -4.41
C TRP A 118 3.32 2.28 -4.70
N ALA A 119 3.48 2.61 -5.99
CA ALA A 119 4.13 3.83 -6.42
C ALA A 119 3.38 5.04 -5.88
N MET A 120 2.05 5.08 -6.03
CA MET A 120 1.24 6.19 -5.53
C MET A 120 1.34 6.37 -4.01
N ASP A 121 1.31 5.28 -3.23
CA ASP A 121 1.45 5.35 -1.77
C ASP A 121 2.83 5.87 -1.34
N ARG A 122 3.90 5.36 -1.96
CA ARG A 122 5.27 5.82 -1.72
C ARG A 122 5.42 7.31 -2.03
N GLU A 123 4.92 7.73 -3.18
CA GLU A 123 4.99 9.13 -3.63
C GLU A 123 4.17 10.07 -2.73
N GLN A 124 3.02 9.60 -2.24
CA GLN A 124 2.21 10.35 -1.28
C GLN A 124 2.92 10.51 0.07
N LYS A 125 3.53 9.44 0.60
CA LYS A 125 4.32 9.49 1.84
C LYS A 125 5.49 10.45 1.72
N TRP A 126 6.24 10.33 0.64
CA TRP A 126 7.34 11.23 0.32
C TRP A 126 6.88 12.69 0.26
N PHE A 127 5.79 12.96 -0.44
CA PHE A 127 5.23 14.32 -0.55
C PHE A 127 4.84 14.89 0.83
N GLU A 128 4.17 14.09 1.68
CA GLU A 128 3.80 14.51 3.03
C GLU A 128 5.01 14.69 3.96
N GLU A 129 6.05 13.85 3.83
CA GLU A 129 7.30 14.00 4.57
C GLU A 129 7.98 15.34 4.26
N ILE A 130 8.16 15.65 2.98
CA ILE A 130 8.73 16.95 2.55
C ILE A 130 7.84 18.11 3.00
N LYS A 131 6.52 17.95 2.93
CA LYS A 131 5.56 18.96 3.39
C LYS A 131 5.69 19.23 4.89
N ASN A 132 5.97 18.22 5.71
CA ASN A 132 6.17 18.36 7.15
C ASN A 132 7.49 19.06 7.50
N TYR A 133 8.53 18.91 6.67
CA TYR A 133 9.79 19.65 6.84
C TYR A 133 9.68 21.12 6.45
N LEU A 134 8.67 21.48 5.64
CA LEU A 134 8.53 22.82 5.07
C LEU A 134 7.52 23.68 5.84
N PRO A 135 7.81 24.98 6.02
CA PRO A 135 6.86 25.92 6.58
C PRO A 135 5.59 26.05 5.74
N TYR A 136 4.48 26.42 6.39
CA TYR A 136 3.14 26.47 5.79
C TYR A 136 3.04 27.31 4.51
N TRP A 137 3.77 28.43 4.41
CA TRP A 137 3.73 29.29 3.22
C TRP A 137 4.26 28.60 1.96
N CYS A 138 5.07 27.55 2.09
CA CYS A 138 5.53 26.75 0.95
C CYS A 138 4.44 25.83 0.38
N HIS A 139 3.41 25.49 1.17
CA HIS A 139 2.38 24.53 0.76
C HIS A 139 1.45 25.10 -0.31
N GLY A 140 1.10 26.39 -0.19
CA GLY A 140 0.23 27.11 -1.12
C GLY A 140 0.97 28.04 -2.07
N ALA A 141 2.30 28.05 -2.06
CA ALA A 141 3.09 28.88 -2.96
C ALA A 141 2.82 28.47 -4.41
N LYS A 142 2.79 29.45 -5.32
CA LYS A 142 2.64 29.21 -6.75
C LYS A 142 3.98 29.37 -7.46
N ASN A 143 4.26 28.50 -8.41
CA ASN A 143 5.41 28.65 -9.31
C ASN A 143 5.16 29.72 -10.39
N HIS A 144 6.11 29.94 -11.31
CA HIS A 144 5.96 30.91 -12.40
C HIS A 144 4.79 30.59 -13.35
N TYR A 145 4.33 29.34 -13.38
CA TYR A 145 3.16 28.89 -14.16
C TYR A 145 1.84 29.06 -13.39
N GLY A 146 1.88 29.54 -12.15
CA GLY A 146 0.69 29.74 -11.32
C GLY A 146 0.13 28.47 -10.66
N GLU A 147 0.86 27.34 -10.74
CA GLU A 147 0.49 26.05 -10.17
C GLU A 147 1.00 25.93 -8.73
N THR A 148 0.22 25.27 -7.88
CA THR A 148 0.63 24.86 -6.52
C THR A 148 1.30 23.48 -6.52
N PRO A 149 2.06 23.10 -5.47
CA PRO A 149 2.67 21.78 -5.38
C PRO A 149 1.66 20.63 -5.49
N GLU A 150 0.48 20.81 -4.89
CA GLU A 150 -0.58 19.79 -4.89
C GLU A 150 -1.27 19.65 -6.26
N GLU A 151 -1.32 20.74 -7.04
CA GLU A 151 -1.78 20.70 -8.43
C GLU A 151 -0.80 19.95 -9.33
N ILE A 152 0.51 20.22 -9.21
CA ILE A 152 1.55 19.47 -9.93
C ILE A 152 1.48 17.99 -9.55
N PHE A 153 1.42 17.66 -8.26
CA PHE A 153 1.38 16.28 -7.80
C PHE A 153 0.20 15.52 -8.43
N ARG A 154 -0.99 16.14 -8.45
CA ARG A 154 -2.18 15.54 -9.06
C ARG A 154 -2.08 15.41 -10.58
N ARG A 155 -1.39 16.34 -11.25
CA ARG A 155 -1.19 16.31 -12.71
C ARG A 155 -0.24 15.19 -13.11
N GLU A 156 0.94 15.13 -12.49
CA GLU A 156 1.98 14.15 -12.78
C GLU A 156 1.51 12.72 -12.44
N HIS A 157 0.81 12.54 -11.31
CA HIS A 157 0.36 11.21 -10.86
C HIS A 157 -1.00 10.79 -11.45
N ARG A 158 -1.56 11.53 -12.42
CA ARG A 158 -2.87 11.22 -13.00
C ARG A 158 -2.91 9.85 -13.68
N GLY A 159 -1.83 9.48 -14.37
CA GLY A 159 -1.71 8.18 -15.04
C GLY A 159 -1.81 7.03 -14.04
N LEU A 160 -1.03 7.10 -12.96
CA LEU A 160 -1.04 6.16 -11.84
C LEU A 160 -2.44 5.98 -11.23
N ILE A 161 -3.11 7.09 -10.91
CA ILE A 161 -4.46 7.07 -10.34
C ILE A 161 -5.45 6.40 -11.29
N THR A 162 -5.33 6.66 -12.60
CA THR A 162 -6.21 6.08 -13.61
C THR A 162 -6.04 4.57 -13.73
N GLU A 163 -4.79 4.08 -13.72
CA GLU A 163 -4.53 2.64 -13.77
C GLU A 163 -4.93 1.93 -12.46
N MET A 164 -4.71 2.56 -11.30
CA MET A 164 -5.23 2.09 -10.02
C MET A 164 -6.75 1.98 -10.02
N GLU A 165 -7.46 2.98 -10.55
CA GLU A 165 -8.92 2.96 -10.62
C GLU A 165 -9.43 1.82 -11.52
N LYS A 166 -8.80 1.64 -12.69
CA LYS A 166 -9.13 0.54 -13.62
C LYS A 166 -8.89 -0.82 -12.96
N TRP A 167 -7.73 -1.00 -12.33
CA TRP A 167 -7.40 -2.23 -11.63
C TRP A 167 -8.39 -2.50 -10.49
N GLY A 168 -8.64 -1.51 -9.64
CA GLY A 168 -9.55 -1.66 -8.50
C GLY A 168 -10.98 -2.00 -8.92
N LYS A 169 -11.49 -1.42 -10.01
CA LYS A 169 -12.79 -1.79 -10.58
C LYS A 169 -12.81 -3.21 -11.15
N ARG A 170 -11.76 -3.63 -11.87
CA ARG A 170 -11.65 -5.01 -12.37
C ARG A 170 -11.64 -6.02 -11.22
N THR A 171 -10.84 -5.75 -10.19
CA THR A 171 -10.74 -6.59 -8.98
C THR A 171 -12.05 -6.63 -8.20
N ALA A 172 -12.69 -5.47 -7.97
CA ALA A 172 -13.98 -5.39 -7.31
C ALA A 172 -15.07 -6.18 -8.04
N LYS A 173 -15.07 -6.16 -9.38
CA LYS A 173 -16.00 -6.97 -10.19
C LYS A 173 -15.79 -8.46 -9.97
N SER A 174 -14.54 -8.93 -10.00
CA SER A 174 -14.23 -10.34 -9.77
C SER A 174 -14.64 -10.82 -8.38
N TYR A 175 -14.33 -10.04 -7.32
CA TYR A 175 -14.72 -10.40 -5.95
C TYR A 175 -16.21 -10.22 -5.68
N SER A 176 -16.88 -9.28 -6.34
CA SER A 176 -18.34 -9.16 -6.31
C SER A 176 -19.01 -10.43 -6.84
N LEU A 177 -18.52 -11.01 -7.93
CA LEU A 177 -19.01 -12.30 -8.46
C LEU A 177 -18.80 -13.45 -7.45
N ALA A 178 -17.62 -13.54 -6.84
CA ALA A 178 -17.33 -14.54 -5.81
C ALA A 178 -18.26 -14.39 -4.59
N SER A 179 -18.51 -13.14 -4.16
CA SER A 179 -19.41 -12.82 -3.06
C SER A 179 -20.85 -13.24 -3.37
N VAL A 180 -21.38 -12.94 -4.56
CA VAL A 180 -22.71 -13.40 -5.00
C VAL A 180 -22.80 -14.92 -4.99
N LEU A 181 -21.75 -15.62 -5.44
CA LEU A 181 -21.73 -17.08 -5.42
C LEU A 181 -21.89 -17.61 -3.98
N ILE A 182 -21.16 -17.04 -3.01
CA ILE A 182 -21.30 -17.45 -1.60
C ILE A 182 -22.71 -17.14 -1.09
N VAL A 183 -23.25 -15.95 -1.36
CA VAL A 183 -24.64 -15.59 -1.00
C VAL A 183 -25.63 -16.62 -1.54
N THR A 184 -25.50 -17.02 -2.81
CA THR A 184 -26.42 -18.01 -3.41
C THR A 184 -26.30 -19.39 -2.79
N VAL A 185 -25.09 -19.86 -2.48
CA VAL A 185 -24.87 -21.19 -1.90
C VAL A 185 -25.38 -21.24 -0.45
N MET A 186 -25.09 -20.22 0.36
CA MET A 186 -25.57 -20.16 1.75
C MET A 186 -27.09 -19.98 1.81
N TYR A 187 -27.66 -19.12 0.95
CA TYR A 187 -29.12 -18.99 0.83
C TYR A 187 -29.81 -20.31 0.48
N ALA A 188 -29.24 -21.09 -0.46
CA ALA A 188 -29.78 -22.41 -0.78
C ALA A 188 -29.67 -23.38 0.40
N ALA A 189 -28.52 -23.40 1.09
CA ALA A 189 -28.27 -24.26 2.25
C ALA A 189 -29.27 -24.03 3.40
N LEU A 190 -29.77 -22.81 3.56
CA LEU A 190 -30.81 -22.48 4.54
C LEU A 190 -32.15 -23.20 4.28
N PHE A 191 -32.53 -23.44 3.02
CA PHE A 191 -33.78 -24.13 2.67
C PHE A 191 -33.58 -25.62 2.43
N THR A 192 -32.40 -26.03 1.98
CA THR A 192 -32.02 -27.43 1.80
C THR A 192 -31.17 -27.91 2.96
N VAL A 193 -31.73 -27.81 4.17
CA VAL A 193 -31.01 -28.10 5.40
C VAL A 193 -30.52 -29.55 5.48
N PRO A 194 -29.32 -29.79 6.06
CA PRO A 194 -28.82 -31.14 6.29
C PRO A 194 -29.75 -31.87 7.27
N GLY A 195 -30.15 -33.09 6.91
CA GLY A 195 -31.14 -33.90 7.65
C GLY A 195 -32.59 -33.70 7.20
N GLY A 196 -32.89 -32.67 6.39
CA GLY A 196 -34.21 -32.43 5.80
C GLY A 196 -35.24 -31.78 6.74
N ASN A 197 -36.41 -31.51 6.17
CA ASN A 197 -37.56 -30.93 6.88
C ASN A 197 -38.64 -31.97 7.09
N ASP A 198 -39.37 -31.86 8.20
CA ASP A 198 -40.57 -32.65 8.47
C ASP A 198 -41.67 -32.26 7.48
N GLN A 199 -42.26 -33.26 6.83
CA GLN A 199 -43.28 -33.08 5.79
C GLN A 199 -44.61 -32.52 6.32
N ASN A 200 -44.89 -32.70 7.62
CA ASN A 200 -46.14 -32.24 8.23
C ASN A 200 -46.04 -30.81 8.76
N THR A 201 -44.89 -30.43 9.30
CA THR A 201 -44.69 -29.14 9.97
C THR A 201 -43.85 -28.16 9.16
N GLY A 202 -43.07 -28.64 8.18
CA GLY A 202 -42.10 -27.85 7.42
C GLY A 202 -40.85 -27.47 8.20
N MET A 203 -40.73 -27.89 9.46
CA MET A 203 -39.61 -27.53 10.34
C MET A 203 -38.41 -28.47 10.12
N PRO A 204 -37.17 -27.97 10.29
CA PRO A 204 -35.98 -28.83 10.27
C PRO A 204 -36.06 -29.95 11.30
N ILE A 205 -35.83 -31.20 10.88
CA ILE A 205 -35.94 -32.38 11.76
C ILE A 205 -34.90 -32.31 12.90
N LEU A 206 -33.75 -31.71 12.62
CA LEU A 206 -32.62 -31.61 13.54
C LEU A 206 -32.53 -30.29 14.31
N LEU A 207 -33.64 -29.52 14.38
CA LEU A 207 -33.70 -28.20 15.02
C LEU A 207 -33.11 -28.16 16.44
N HIS A 208 -33.29 -29.24 17.22
CA HIS A 208 -32.83 -29.34 18.61
C HIS A 208 -31.39 -29.85 18.76
N SER A 209 -30.73 -30.25 17.67
CA SER A 209 -29.35 -30.75 17.74
C SER A 209 -28.35 -29.59 17.84
N LYS A 210 -27.33 -29.77 18.68
CA LYS A 210 -26.27 -28.75 18.85
C LYS A 210 -25.50 -28.48 17.56
N LEU A 211 -25.25 -29.52 16.75
CA LEU A 211 -24.54 -29.40 15.48
C LEU A 211 -25.34 -28.57 14.46
N PHE A 212 -26.65 -28.79 14.38
CA PHE A 212 -27.54 -28.02 13.51
C PHE A 212 -27.64 -26.54 13.92
N PHE A 213 -27.69 -26.26 15.22
CA PHE A 213 -27.70 -24.89 15.72
C PHE A 213 -26.43 -24.13 15.29
N TRP A 214 -25.25 -24.72 15.47
CA TRP A 214 -23.99 -24.11 15.03
C TRP A 214 -23.90 -23.98 13.51
N PHE A 215 -24.43 -24.95 12.76
CA PHE A 215 -24.52 -24.88 11.30
C PHE A 215 -25.31 -23.63 10.87
N LEU A 216 -26.49 -23.42 11.45
CA LEU A 216 -27.37 -22.29 11.12
C LEU A 216 -26.71 -20.94 11.45
N ILE A 217 -25.99 -20.85 12.57
CA ILE A 217 -25.25 -19.63 12.93
C ILE A 217 -24.12 -19.34 11.93
N CYS A 218 -23.31 -20.35 11.60
CA CYS A 218 -22.22 -20.19 10.64
C CYS A 218 -22.73 -19.80 9.24
N ASP A 219 -23.81 -20.44 8.77
CA ASP A 219 -24.48 -20.14 7.51
C ASP A 219 -25.00 -18.68 7.48
N ALA A 220 -25.74 -18.27 8.52
CA ALA A 220 -26.27 -16.91 8.63
C ALA A 220 -25.17 -15.84 8.64
N VAL A 221 -24.09 -16.07 9.41
CA VAL A 221 -22.95 -15.13 9.45
C VAL A 221 -22.27 -15.07 8.09
N SER A 222 -22.06 -16.21 7.43
CA SER A 222 -21.47 -16.26 6.09
C SER A 222 -22.32 -15.50 5.07
N PHE A 223 -23.63 -15.68 5.09
CA PHE A 223 -24.58 -15.00 4.20
C PHE A 223 -24.60 -13.48 4.40
N ILE A 224 -24.70 -13.01 5.65
CA ILE A 224 -24.77 -11.57 5.95
C ILE A 224 -23.46 -10.87 5.59
N THR A 225 -22.33 -11.47 5.92
CA THR A 225 -21.00 -10.90 5.63
C THR A 225 -20.68 -10.93 4.13
N ALA A 226 -21.06 -11.98 3.41
CA ALA A 226 -20.99 -12.00 1.94
C ALA A 226 -21.87 -10.91 1.32
N SER A 227 -23.13 -10.80 1.74
CA SER A 227 -24.06 -9.79 1.22
C SER A 227 -23.55 -8.37 1.45
N THR A 228 -22.96 -8.11 2.62
CA THR A 228 -22.33 -6.83 2.94
C THR A 228 -21.13 -6.56 2.03
N SER A 229 -20.27 -7.56 1.82
CA SER A 229 -19.14 -7.47 0.89
C SER A 229 -19.59 -7.17 -0.55
N PHE A 230 -20.64 -7.83 -1.03
CA PHE A 230 -21.23 -7.59 -2.35
C PHE A 230 -21.65 -6.13 -2.53
N LEU A 231 -22.41 -5.59 -1.57
CA LEU A 231 -22.87 -4.20 -1.59
C LEU A 231 -21.69 -3.22 -1.54
N ALA A 232 -20.65 -3.52 -0.75
CA ALA A 232 -19.44 -2.72 -0.68
C ALA A 232 -18.67 -2.73 -2.03
N PHE A 233 -18.53 -3.88 -2.69
CA PHE A 233 -17.93 -3.94 -4.03
C PHE A 233 -18.77 -3.22 -5.09
N LEU A 234 -20.11 -3.33 -5.02
CA LEU A 234 -21.00 -2.57 -5.89
C LEU A 234 -20.83 -1.05 -5.70
N SER A 235 -20.65 -0.59 -4.47
CA SER A 235 -20.35 0.82 -4.18
C SER A 235 -19.05 1.26 -4.88
N VAL A 236 -18.00 0.44 -4.84
CA VAL A 236 -16.73 0.72 -5.55
C VAL A 236 -16.92 0.78 -7.08
N LEU A 237 -17.80 -0.07 -7.64
CA LEU A 237 -18.07 -0.11 -9.08
C LEU A 237 -18.94 1.04 -9.58
N THR A 238 -19.90 1.48 -8.78
CA THR A 238 -20.90 2.50 -9.16
C THR A 238 -20.41 3.92 -8.93
N VAL A 239 -19.51 4.14 -7.98
CA VAL A 239 -18.95 5.47 -7.73
C VAL A 239 -18.02 5.86 -8.88
N THR A 240 -18.45 6.84 -9.66
CA THR A 240 -17.55 7.60 -10.54
C THR A 240 -16.65 8.46 -9.65
N TYR A 241 -15.34 8.23 -9.68
CA TYR A 241 -14.37 9.01 -8.92
C TYR A 241 -14.34 10.45 -9.43
N THR A 242 -15.19 11.29 -8.85
CA THR A 242 -15.23 12.72 -9.12
C THR A 242 -14.22 13.45 -8.22
N ARG A 243 -13.70 14.56 -8.73
CA ARG A 243 -12.65 15.44 -8.14
C ARG A 243 -12.87 15.86 -6.67
N ARG A 244 -14.05 15.60 -6.08
CA ARG A 244 -14.45 16.02 -4.74
C ARG A 244 -14.35 14.94 -3.65
N ARG A 245 -14.06 13.68 -3.98
CA ARG A 245 -13.86 12.64 -2.96
C ARG A 245 -12.40 12.59 -2.49
N PRO A 246 -12.16 12.32 -1.19
CA PRO A 246 -10.81 12.14 -0.68
C PRO A 246 -10.16 10.96 -1.41
N ARG A 247 -8.88 11.11 -1.76
CA ARG A 247 -8.07 10.14 -2.53
C ARG A 247 -8.10 8.73 -1.92
N ASN A 248 -8.33 8.65 -0.61
CA ASN A 248 -8.23 7.44 0.21
C ASN A 248 -9.56 6.69 0.32
N ALA A 249 -10.66 7.22 -0.22
CA ALA A 249 -11.97 6.60 -0.12
C ALA A 249 -12.03 5.24 -0.84
N MET A 250 -11.36 5.12 -2.00
CA MET A 250 -11.32 3.89 -2.79
C MET A 250 -10.68 2.71 -2.07
N PRO A 251 -9.40 2.82 -1.62
CA PRO A 251 -8.75 1.71 -0.96
C PRO A 251 -9.50 1.30 0.32
N TYR A 252 -10.01 2.26 1.10
CA TYR A 252 -10.77 1.97 2.32
C TYR A 252 -12.02 1.10 2.06
N GLN A 253 -12.81 1.47 1.05
CA GLN A 253 -14.00 0.70 0.67
C GLN A 253 -13.64 -0.71 0.17
N MET A 254 -12.55 -0.84 -0.61
CA MET A 254 -12.06 -2.14 -1.07
C MET A 254 -11.61 -3.02 0.10
N LEU A 255 -10.87 -2.47 1.07
CA LEU A 255 -10.42 -3.24 2.24
C LEU A 255 -11.60 -3.73 3.07
N PHE A 256 -12.56 -2.85 3.37
CA PHE A 256 -13.78 -3.24 4.09
C PHE A 256 -14.53 -4.37 3.37
N ALA A 257 -14.65 -4.30 2.04
CA ALA A 257 -15.28 -5.34 1.23
C ALA A 257 -14.49 -6.67 1.26
N ILE A 258 -13.16 -6.63 1.17
CA ILE A 258 -12.30 -7.81 1.22
C ILE A 258 -12.33 -8.46 2.60
N SER A 259 -12.24 -7.67 3.69
CA SER A 259 -12.28 -8.19 5.06
C SER A 259 -13.60 -8.91 5.35
N THR A 260 -14.73 -8.34 4.96
CA THR A 260 -16.04 -8.98 5.12
C THR A 260 -16.20 -10.24 4.26
N LEU A 261 -15.60 -10.28 3.06
CA LEU A 261 -15.55 -11.49 2.23
C LEU A 261 -14.74 -12.61 2.87
N ILE A 262 -13.59 -12.29 3.46
CA ILE A 262 -12.73 -13.27 4.14
C ILE A 262 -13.48 -13.87 5.34
N ILE A 263 -14.16 -13.04 6.13
CA ILE A 263 -14.99 -13.53 7.25
C ILE A 263 -16.05 -14.51 6.74
N SER A 264 -16.70 -14.20 5.62
CA SER A 264 -17.69 -15.07 5.01
C SER A 264 -17.14 -16.44 4.59
N ILE A 265 -15.96 -16.46 3.97
CA ILE A 265 -15.28 -17.71 3.58
C ILE A 265 -14.89 -18.53 4.81
N VAL A 266 -14.36 -17.87 5.85
CA VAL A 266 -13.97 -18.52 7.10
C VAL A 266 -15.16 -19.15 7.81
N THR A 267 -16.34 -18.54 7.77
CA THR A 267 -17.55 -19.10 8.40
C THR A 267 -18.28 -20.13 7.53
N MET A 268 -18.15 -20.03 6.20
CA MET A 268 -18.69 -21.02 5.26
C MET A 268 -18.06 -22.41 5.46
N ILE A 269 -16.76 -22.48 5.76
CA ILE A 269 -16.05 -23.76 5.92
C ILE A 269 -16.61 -24.59 7.09
N PRO A 270 -16.72 -24.07 8.33
CA PRO A 270 -17.41 -24.76 9.43
C PRO A 270 -18.85 -25.13 9.11
N ALA A 271 -19.62 -24.28 8.42
CA ALA A 271 -20.99 -24.60 8.03
C ALA A 271 -21.03 -25.86 7.14
N PHE A 272 -20.17 -25.93 6.12
CA PHE A 272 -20.05 -27.10 5.27
C PHE A 272 -19.63 -28.36 6.04
N ILE A 273 -18.67 -28.23 6.95
CA ILE A 273 -18.21 -29.32 7.81
C ILE A 273 -19.35 -29.84 8.69
N LEU A 274 -20.08 -28.95 9.36
CA LEU A 274 -21.20 -29.32 10.21
C LEU A 274 -22.31 -30.01 9.41
N ALA A 275 -22.64 -29.49 8.22
CA ALA A 275 -23.59 -30.13 7.31
C ALA A 275 -23.16 -31.54 6.92
N LEU A 276 -21.90 -31.75 6.56
CA LEU A 276 -21.36 -33.09 6.26
C LEU A 276 -21.42 -34.03 7.46
N THR A 277 -21.08 -33.55 8.65
CA THR A 277 -21.14 -34.38 9.87
C THR A 277 -22.56 -34.84 10.17
N ILE A 278 -23.54 -33.94 10.02
CA ILE A 278 -24.96 -34.24 10.19
C ILE A 278 -25.42 -35.28 9.17
N MET A 279 -25.07 -35.12 7.90
CA MET A 279 -25.48 -36.06 6.85
C MET A 279 -24.84 -37.46 6.98
N LEU A 280 -23.68 -37.56 7.61
CA LEU A 280 -22.92 -38.81 7.73
C LEU A 280 -23.11 -39.52 9.08
N GLU A 281 -23.85 -38.93 10.01
CA GLU A 281 -24.04 -39.45 11.38
C GLU A 281 -24.68 -40.85 11.40
N GLU A 282 -25.54 -41.16 10.42
CA GLU A 282 -26.22 -42.46 10.32
C GLU A 282 -25.39 -43.58 9.67
N LYS A 283 -24.28 -43.27 8.97
CA LYS A 283 -23.45 -44.28 8.30
C LYS A 283 -22.26 -44.69 9.16
N LYS A 284 -21.84 -45.97 9.10
CA LYS A 284 -20.61 -46.49 9.76
C LYS A 284 -19.30 -45.82 9.29
N LEU A 285 -19.35 -44.83 8.40
CA LEU A 285 -18.20 -44.04 7.91
C LEU A 285 -17.91 -42.81 8.78
N LYS A 286 -17.83 -42.97 10.11
CA LYS A 286 -17.51 -41.87 11.04
C LYS A 286 -16.13 -41.23 10.80
N VAL A 287 -15.21 -41.94 10.15
CA VAL A 287 -13.84 -41.48 9.88
C VAL A 287 -13.76 -40.57 8.63
N LEU A 288 -14.67 -40.75 7.67
CA LEU A 288 -14.65 -40.00 6.40
C LEU A 288 -14.85 -38.47 6.56
N PRO A 289 -15.83 -37.97 7.35
CA PRO A 289 -15.96 -36.53 7.56
C PRO A 289 -14.74 -35.96 8.29
N ALA A 290 -14.16 -36.68 9.26
CA ALA A 290 -12.96 -36.23 9.95
C ALA A 290 -11.75 -36.07 9.01
N ILE A 291 -11.58 -36.98 8.03
CA ILE A 291 -10.53 -36.88 7.00
C ILE A 291 -10.78 -35.69 6.06
N ILE A 292 -12.02 -35.49 5.61
CA ILE A 292 -12.38 -34.37 4.74
C ILE A 292 -12.16 -33.03 5.46
N VAL A 293 -12.56 -32.95 6.74
CA VAL A 293 -12.30 -31.80 7.62
C VAL A 293 -10.81 -31.53 7.73
N TYR A 294 -10.01 -32.57 8.01
CA TYR A 294 -8.56 -32.43 8.12
C TYR A 294 -7.94 -31.91 6.81
N LEU A 295 -8.33 -32.45 5.66
CA LEU A 295 -7.85 -32.00 4.35
C LEU A 295 -8.27 -30.56 4.03
N LEU A 296 -9.52 -30.18 4.34
CA LEU A 296 -10.01 -28.81 4.14
C LEU A 296 -9.30 -27.82 5.05
N VAL A 297 -9.05 -28.18 6.31
CA VAL A 297 -8.32 -27.33 7.27
C VAL A 297 -6.86 -27.20 6.87
N VAL A 298 -6.19 -28.30 6.48
CA VAL A 298 -4.80 -28.25 6.00
C VAL A 298 -4.70 -27.43 4.71
N PHE A 299 -5.61 -27.61 3.77
CA PHE A 299 -5.68 -26.82 2.55
C PHE A 299 -5.92 -25.33 2.84
N PHE A 300 -6.82 -25.01 3.79
CA PHE A 300 -7.08 -23.63 4.20
C PHE A 300 -5.90 -23.00 4.93
N VAL A 301 -5.22 -23.72 5.82
CA VAL A 301 -4.00 -23.26 6.50
C VAL A 301 -2.86 -23.05 5.49
N MET A 302 -2.72 -23.95 4.53
CA MET A 302 -1.79 -23.79 3.42
C MET A 302 -2.17 -22.55 2.59
N LEU A 303 -3.41 -22.40 2.13
CA LEU A 303 -3.81 -21.23 1.33
C LEU A 303 -3.63 -19.92 2.11
N SER A 304 -4.01 -19.91 3.38
CA SER A 304 -3.89 -18.74 4.25
C SER A 304 -2.43 -18.40 4.56
N SER A 305 -1.52 -19.36 4.77
CA SER A 305 -0.09 -19.07 4.91
C SER A 305 0.55 -18.43 3.66
N TRP A 306 -0.01 -18.65 2.48
CA TRP A 306 0.39 -17.96 1.24
C TRP A 306 -0.31 -16.60 1.08
N LEU A 307 -1.54 -16.47 1.57
CA LEU A 307 -2.35 -15.24 1.49
C LEU A 307 -2.04 -14.22 2.61
N LEU A 308 -1.62 -14.66 3.79
CA LEU A 308 -1.37 -13.80 4.94
C LEU A 308 -0.20 -12.84 4.72
N PRO A 309 0.94 -13.23 4.13
CA PRO A 309 2.02 -12.30 3.82
C PRO A 309 1.60 -11.24 2.81
N THR A 310 0.76 -11.62 1.83
CA THR A 310 0.22 -10.68 0.83
C THR A 310 -0.86 -9.76 1.44
N LEU A 311 -1.67 -10.24 2.37
CA LEU A 311 -2.62 -9.42 3.13
C LEU A 311 -1.95 -8.55 4.20
N SER A 312 -0.89 -9.01 4.86
CA SER A 312 -0.07 -8.22 5.78
C SER A 312 0.59 -7.10 5.02
N THR A 313 1.24 -7.39 3.89
CA THR A 313 1.80 -6.33 3.05
C THR A 313 0.73 -5.37 2.56
N LEU A 314 -0.45 -5.83 2.13
CA LEU A 314 -1.58 -4.94 1.78
C LEU A 314 -2.07 -4.11 2.97
N CYS A 315 -2.16 -4.69 4.16
CA CYS A 315 -2.49 -3.98 5.39
C CYS A 315 -1.40 -2.96 5.74
N ASP A 316 -0.14 -3.34 5.80
CA ASP A 316 1.00 -2.47 6.12
C ASP A 316 1.17 -1.35 5.08
N MET A 317 0.74 -1.55 3.84
CA MET A 317 0.64 -0.52 2.81
C MET A 317 -0.55 0.42 3.01
N MET A 318 -1.67 -0.08 3.52
CA MET A 318 -2.86 0.72 3.76
C MET A 318 -2.89 1.40 5.14
N VAL A 319 -2.27 0.82 6.16
CA VAL A 319 -2.17 1.27 7.57
C VAL A 319 -1.59 2.69 7.74
N PRO A 320 -0.55 3.13 7.01
CA PRO A 320 -0.06 4.50 7.11
C PRO A 320 -1.10 5.55 6.65
N HIS A 321 -2.13 5.14 5.90
CA HIS A 321 -3.29 5.99 5.60
C HIS A 321 -4.23 6.21 6.81
N PHE A 322 -4.06 5.44 7.90
CA PHE A 322 -4.88 5.50 9.12
C PHE A 322 -4.29 6.37 10.24
N GLN A 323 -2.98 6.66 10.24
CA GLN A 323 -2.37 7.48 11.30
C GLN A 323 -2.94 8.91 11.45
N PRO A 324 -3.34 9.64 10.38
CA PRO A 324 -3.91 10.97 10.55
C PRO A 324 -5.39 10.99 10.98
N PHE A 325 -6.05 9.83 11.12
CA PHE A 325 -7.47 9.72 11.54
C PHE A 325 -7.67 9.08 12.92
N LEU A 326 -6.59 8.65 13.57
CA LEU A 326 -6.58 8.17 14.97
C LEU A 326 -6.05 9.25 15.96
N LYS A 327 -5.85 10.48 15.49
CA LYS A 327 -5.52 11.66 16.30
C LYS A 327 -6.62 12.70 16.26
#